data_AF-A0A3Q0IT28-F1
#
_entry.id   AF-A0A3Q0IT28-F1
#
_cell.length_a   1.000
_cell.length_b   1.000
_cell.length_c   1.000
_cell.angle_alpha   90.00
_cell.angle_beta   90.00
_cell.angle_gamma   90.00
#
_symmetry.space_group_name_H-M   'P 1'
#
loop_
_entity.id
_entity.type
_entity.pdbx_description
1 polymer ?
#
loop_
_entity_poly.entity_id
_entity_poly.type
_entity_poly.pdbx_seq_one_letter_code
_entity_poly.pdbx_strand_id
1 'polypeptide(L)'
;MIASLVRSVIKGFNVRKRIKMEHSNLLCLPQPTSIPASSIYKIYFTFLCVFLMVIFNGYLRRMRRVCCALFFRKHEKRRVLYLYNESLRQRRAFFKFKKARASRLVKENRLSEDSNILLILRLRFPRYFRWLVIFPMARRKCLICKEPEERNWPKHACPDCPYVFCQECWDMIDHNCYLCYPLPQEEQDQSDDGFEWNKSE
;
A
#
# COMPACT_ATOMS: atom_id res chain seq x y z
N MET A 1 -82.46 -60.04 38.40
CA MET A 1 -82.99 -58.68 38.13
C MET A 1 -81.93 -57.57 38.19
N ILE A 2 -80.80 -57.74 38.89
CA ILE A 2 -79.75 -56.72 39.01
C ILE A 2 -78.93 -56.56 37.70
N ALA A 3 -78.70 -57.66 36.98
CA ALA A 3 -77.91 -57.67 35.75
C ALA A 3 -78.51 -56.84 34.59
N SER A 4 -79.84 -56.71 34.53
CA SER A 4 -80.50 -55.90 33.49
C SER A 4 -80.36 -54.40 33.76
N LEU A 5 -80.41 -53.98 35.02
CA LEU A 5 -80.17 -52.60 35.43
C LEU A 5 -78.73 -52.18 35.15
N VAL A 6 -77.76 -53.04 35.51
CA VAL A 6 -76.34 -52.81 35.24
C VAL A 6 -76.07 -52.70 33.74
N ARG A 7 -76.66 -53.58 32.92
CA ARG A 7 -76.57 -53.47 31.45
C ARG A 7 -77.15 -52.16 30.91
N SER A 8 -78.26 -51.67 31.47
CA SER A 8 -78.91 -50.44 31.00
C SER A 8 -78.05 -49.21 31.29
N VAL A 9 -77.44 -49.15 32.47
CA VAL A 9 -76.52 -48.06 32.85
C VAL A 9 -75.24 -48.12 31.99
N ILE A 10 -74.65 -49.29 31.82
CA ILE A 10 -73.44 -49.47 30.99
C ILE A 10 -73.70 -49.13 29.52
N LYS A 11 -74.91 -49.40 29.01
CA LYS A 11 -75.30 -49.06 27.63
C LYS A 11 -75.39 -47.55 27.41
N GLY A 12 -75.80 -46.78 28.42
CA GLY A 12 -75.81 -45.32 28.39
C GLY A 12 -74.41 -44.68 28.40
N PHE A 13 -73.43 -45.34 29.04
CA PHE A 13 -72.03 -44.89 29.06
C PHE A 13 -71.20 -45.35 27.87
N ASN A 14 -71.70 -46.26 27.02
CA ASN A 14 -70.98 -46.78 25.87
C ASN A 14 -71.03 -45.84 24.64
N VAL A 15 -71.29 -44.55 24.86
CA VAL A 15 -71.11 -43.52 23.84
C VAL A 15 -69.61 -43.20 23.79
N ARG A 16 -68.88 -43.92 22.93
CA ARG A 16 -67.51 -43.58 22.54
C ARG A 16 -67.52 -42.21 21.83
N LYS A 17 -67.51 -41.15 22.61
CA LYS A 17 -67.34 -39.78 22.11
C LYS A 17 -65.89 -39.67 21.63
N ARG A 18 -65.64 -39.89 20.33
CA ARG A 18 -64.36 -39.57 19.70
C ARG A 18 -64.23 -38.04 19.66
N ILE A 19 -63.73 -37.48 20.76
CA ILE A 19 -63.34 -36.08 20.83
C ILE A 19 -62.10 -35.96 19.93
N LYS A 20 -62.28 -35.46 18.71
CA LYS A 20 -61.15 -35.01 17.89
C LYS A 20 -60.62 -33.74 18.54
N MET A 21 -59.67 -33.89 19.47
CA MET A 21 -58.89 -32.76 19.96
C MET A 21 -57.91 -32.35 18.86
N GLU A 22 -58.34 -31.41 18.01
CA GLU A 22 -57.45 -30.68 17.11
C GLU A 22 -56.61 -29.71 17.95
N HIS A 23 -55.35 -30.08 18.21
CA HIS A 23 -54.39 -29.19 18.84
C HIS A 23 -53.81 -28.23 17.79
N SER A 24 -54.40 -27.04 17.64
CA SER A 24 -53.88 -26.02 16.72
C SER A 24 -52.86 -25.11 17.42
N ASN A 25 -51.60 -25.12 16.95
CA ASN A 25 -50.52 -24.24 17.44
C ASN A 25 -50.60 -22.80 16.88
N LEU A 26 -51.71 -22.42 16.25
CA LEU A 26 -51.92 -21.10 15.65
C LEU A 26 -51.85 -19.97 16.69
N LEU A 27 -52.22 -20.24 17.94
CA LEU A 27 -52.13 -19.29 19.05
C LEU A 27 -50.68 -19.01 19.48
N CYS A 28 -49.75 -19.91 19.15
CA CYS A 28 -48.34 -19.79 19.48
C CYS A 28 -47.53 -19.12 18.37
N LEU A 29 -48.16 -18.75 17.26
CA LEU A 29 -47.46 -18.22 16.10
C LEU A 29 -47.12 -16.74 16.34
N PRO A 30 -45.83 -16.36 16.39
CA PRO A 30 -45.46 -14.96 16.53
C PRO A 30 -45.95 -14.18 15.31
N GLN A 31 -46.75 -13.14 15.54
CA GLN A 31 -47.20 -12.26 14.47
C GLN A 31 -46.04 -11.40 13.98
N PRO A 32 -45.63 -11.51 12.70
CA PRO A 32 -44.55 -10.69 12.17
C PRO A 32 -45.03 -9.24 12.10
N THR A 33 -44.41 -8.36 12.89
CA THR A 33 -44.63 -6.92 12.80
C THR A 33 -43.63 -6.34 11.80
N SER A 34 -44.11 -5.53 10.86
CA SER A 34 -43.24 -4.85 9.91
C SER A 34 -42.39 -3.81 10.63
N ILE A 35 -41.07 -3.92 10.51
CA ILE A 35 -40.15 -2.96 11.10
C ILE A 35 -40.36 -1.61 10.38
N PRO A 36 -40.66 -0.52 11.11
CA PRO A 36 -40.87 0.77 10.49
C PRO A 36 -39.58 1.24 9.84
N ALA A 37 -39.68 1.76 8.61
CA ALA A 37 -38.54 2.24 7.84
C ALA A 37 -37.70 3.29 8.61
N SER A 38 -38.34 4.09 9.49
CA SER A 38 -37.66 5.04 10.36
C SER A 38 -36.57 4.40 11.24
N SER A 39 -36.83 3.21 11.79
CA SER A 39 -35.84 2.50 12.62
C SER A 39 -34.65 2.04 11.78
N ILE A 40 -34.91 1.57 10.56
CA ILE A 40 -33.86 1.16 9.62
C ILE A 40 -32.98 2.36 9.24
N TYR A 41 -33.58 3.50 8.90
CA TYR A 41 -32.86 4.74 8.61
C TYR A 41 -32.00 5.21 9.79
N LYS A 42 -32.53 5.16 11.01
CA LYS A 42 -31.76 5.52 12.22
C LYS A 42 -30.52 4.64 12.38
N ILE A 43 -30.65 3.33 12.17
CA ILE A 43 -29.53 2.38 12.26
C ILE A 43 -28.45 2.70 11.22
N TYR A 44 -28.83 2.88 9.95
CA TYR A 44 -27.85 3.21 8.91
C TYR A 44 -27.22 4.59 9.12
N PHE A 45 -27.99 5.56 9.60
CA PHE A 45 -27.49 6.89 9.91
C PHE A 45 -26.46 6.87 11.04
N THR A 46 -26.69 6.11 12.11
CA THR A 46 -25.70 5.99 13.20
C THR A 46 -24.42 5.32 12.72
N PHE A 47 -24.52 4.27 11.89
CA PHE A 47 -23.34 3.66 11.26
C PHE A 47 -22.57 4.65 10.38
N LEU A 48 -23.27 5.46 9.59
CA LEU A 48 -22.65 6.52 8.78
C LEU A 48 -21.94 7.56 9.66
N CYS A 49 -22.58 8.02 10.74
CA CYS A 49 -21.96 8.97 11.67
C CYS A 49 -20.69 8.41 12.30
N VAL A 50 -20.70 7.16 12.76
CA VAL A 50 -19.51 6.50 13.33
C VAL A 50 -18.40 6.40 12.27
N PHE A 51 -18.74 5.98 11.05
CA PHE A 51 -17.80 5.89 9.94
C PHE A 51 -17.15 7.25 9.62
N LEU A 52 -17.97 8.30 9.50
CA LEU A 52 -17.48 9.66 9.32
C LEU A 52 -16.58 10.08 10.48
N MET A 53 -16.95 9.76 11.73
CA MET A 53 -16.15 10.10 12.89
C MET A 53 -14.77 9.43 12.87
N VAL A 54 -14.66 8.19 12.42
CA VAL A 54 -13.38 7.49 12.22
C VAL A 54 -12.52 8.22 11.18
N ILE A 55 -13.12 8.60 10.05
CA ILE A 55 -12.44 9.38 9.01
C ILE A 55 -11.96 10.73 9.58
N PHE A 56 -12.84 11.46 10.26
CA PHE A 56 -12.51 12.74 10.90
C PHE A 56 -11.37 12.60 11.90
N ASN A 57 -11.34 11.56 12.73
CA ASN A 57 -10.23 11.32 13.65
C ASN A 57 -8.89 11.16 12.93
N GLY A 58 -8.87 10.46 11.78
CA GLY A 58 -7.69 10.37 10.91
C GLY A 58 -7.23 11.74 10.39
N TYR A 59 -8.17 12.58 9.94
CA TYR A 59 -7.88 13.93 9.46
C TYR A 59 -7.48 14.89 10.59
N LEU A 60 -8.13 14.86 11.75
CA LEU A 60 -7.80 15.67 12.93
C LEU A 60 -6.36 15.40 13.40
N ARG A 61 -5.90 14.14 13.31
CA ARG A 61 -4.51 13.78 13.59
C ARG A 61 -3.53 14.49 12.63
N ARG A 62 -3.90 14.71 11.37
CA ARG A 62 -3.12 15.50 10.40
C ARG A 62 -3.19 17.01 10.70
N MET A 63 -4.37 17.51 11.08
CA MET A 63 -4.60 18.92 11.44
C MET A 63 -3.92 19.33 12.75
N ARG A 64 -3.63 18.38 13.65
CA ARG A 64 -2.88 18.64 14.89
C ARG A 64 -1.54 19.34 14.62
N ARG A 65 -0.85 19.01 13.52
CA ARG A 65 0.37 19.72 13.12
C ARG A 65 0.10 21.20 12.83
N VAL A 66 -1.01 21.52 12.19
CA VAL A 66 -1.41 22.91 11.88
C VAL A 66 -1.70 23.67 13.18
N CYS A 67 -2.49 23.07 14.09
CA CYS A 67 -2.76 23.69 15.39
C CYS A 67 -1.46 23.92 16.17
N CYS A 68 -0.59 22.92 16.29
CA CYS A 68 0.71 23.08 16.95
C CYS A 68 1.60 24.12 16.27
N ALA A 69 1.57 24.23 14.94
CA ALA A 69 2.33 25.24 14.20
C ALA A 69 1.86 26.67 14.51
N LEU A 70 0.55 26.86 14.72
CA LEU A 70 -0.04 28.16 15.09
C LEU A 70 0.32 28.55 16.53
N PHE A 71 0.15 27.62 17.49
CA PHE A 71 0.41 27.91 18.91
C PHE A 71 1.91 27.92 19.27
N PHE A 72 2.72 27.02 18.70
CA PHE A 72 4.12 26.80 19.06
C PHE A 72 5.08 26.94 17.87
N ARG A 73 5.03 28.10 17.20
CA ARG A 73 5.80 28.38 15.98
C ARG A 73 7.31 28.14 16.12
N LYS A 74 7.91 28.43 17.28
CA LYS A 74 9.35 28.23 17.53
C LYS A 74 9.74 26.75 17.52
N HIS A 75 8.95 25.88 18.16
CA HIS A 75 9.21 24.44 18.21
C HIS A 75 8.96 23.78 16.85
N GLU A 76 7.89 24.16 16.16
CA GLU A 76 7.59 23.59 14.84
C GLU A 76 8.65 23.98 13.82
N LYS A 77 9.16 25.24 13.82
CA LYS A 77 10.27 25.63 12.94
C LYS A 77 11.52 24.77 13.15
N ARG A 78 11.88 24.48 14.41
CA ARG A 78 13.03 23.60 14.72
C ARG A 78 12.80 22.19 14.19
N ARG A 79 11.59 21.63 14.39
CA ARG A 79 11.23 20.30 13.90
C ARG A 79 11.25 20.21 12.37
N VAL A 80 10.71 21.21 11.68
CA VAL A 80 10.70 21.26 10.21
C VAL A 80 12.13 21.36 9.67
N LEU A 81 12.98 22.23 10.25
CA LEU A 81 14.39 22.33 9.87
C LEU A 81 15.15 21.01 10.10
N TYR A 82 14.90 20.36 11.23
CA TYR A 82 15.48 19.05 11.52
C TYR A 82 15.05 18.02 10.47
N LEU A 83 13.74 17.88 10.20
CA LEU A 83 13.22 16.94 9.21
C LEU A 83 13.74 17.22 7.80
N TYR A 84 13.86 18.50 7.43
CA TYR A 84 14.45 18.91 6.17
C TYR A 84 15.91 18.46 6.06
N ASN A 85 16.73 18.82 7.05
CA ASN A 85 18.15 18.45 7.08
C ASN A 85 18.35 16.93 7.11
N GLU A 86 17.52 16.21 7.88
CA GLU A 86 17.54 14.75 7.95
C GLU A 86 17.15 14.13 6.60
N SER A 87 16.08 14.62 5.96
CA SER A 87 15.69 14.13 4.62
C SER A 87 16.76 14.41 3.57
N LEU A 88 17.43 15.56 3.62
CA LEU A 88 18.57 15.88 2.76
C LEU A 88 19.74 14.95 3.02
N ARG A 89 20.06 14.69 4.30
CA ARG A 89 21.11 13.76 4.71
C ARG A 89 20.84 12.36 4.19
N GLN A 90 19.62 11.85 4.38
CA GLN A 90 19.20 10.54 3.89
C GLN A 90 19.30 10.44 2.36
N ARG A 91 18.85 11.47 1.62
CA ARG A 91 19.00 11.51 0.15
C ARG A 91 20.45 11.47 -0.29
N ARG A 92 21.32 12.27 0.33
CA ARG A 92 22.77 12.28 0.04
C ARG A 92 23.41 10.93 0.37
N ALA A 93 23.10 10.34 1.52
CA ALA A 93 23.62 9.05 1.93
C ALA A 93 23.19 7.93 0.96
N PHE A 94 21.91 7.89 0.60
CA PHE A 94 21.38 6.94 -0.37
C PHE A 94 22.02 7.10 -1.75
N PHE A 95 22.23 8.35 -2.19
CA PHE A 95 22.94 8.63 -3.43
C PHE A 95 24.40 8.15 -3.38
N LYS A 96 25.13 8.44 -2.28
CA LYS A 96 26.50 7.95 -2.06
C LYS A 96 26.56 6.42 -2.13
N PHE A 97 25.64 5.73 -1.45
CA PHE A 97 25.55 4.27 -1.49
C PHE A 97 25.32 3.73 -2.91
N LYS A 98 24.36 4.32 -3.64
CA LYS A 98 24.09 3.95 -5.04
C LYS A 98 25.29 4.21 -5.95
N LYS A 99 25.97 5.35 -5.78
CA LYS A 99 27.20 5.71 -6.49
C LYS A 99 28.31 4.69 -6.22
N ALA A 100 28.58 4.38 -4.96
CA ALA A 100 29.60 3.40 -4.56
C ALA A 100 29.32 2.01 -5.17
N ARG A 101 28.06 1.56 -5.13
CA ARG A 101 27.64 0.32 -5.80
C ARG A 101 27.89 0.36 -7.30
N ALA A 102 27.54 1.45 -7.98
CA ALA A 102 27.76 1.59 -9.41
C ALA A 102 29.27 1.54 -9.74
N SER A 103 30.11 2.24 -8.98
CA SER A 103 31.57 2.21 -9.16
C SER A 103 32.16 0.82 -8.94
N ARG A 104 31.67 0.05 -7.95
CA ARG A 104 32.10 -1.35 -7.73
C ARG A 104 31.74 -2.23 -8.92
N LEU A 105 30.51 -2.12 -9.44
CA LEU A 105 30.08 -2.87 -10.62
C LEU A 105 30.95 -2.56 -11.86
N VAL A 106 31.36 -1.29 -12.02
CA VAL A 106 32.26 -0.85 -13.11
C VAL A 106 33.62 -1.52 -12.98
N LYS A 107 34.22 -1.47 -11.78
CA LYS A 107 35.52 -2.09 -11.52
C LYS A 107 35.51 -3.60 -11.76
N GLU A 108 34.40 -4.26 -11.46
CA GLU A 108 34.21 -5.69 -11.68
C GLU A 108 33.82 -6.05 -13.13
N ASN A 109 33.65 -5.07 -14.03
CA ASN A 109 33.13 -5.25 -15.40
C ASN A 109 31.78 -5.99 -15.47
N ARG A 110 30.99 -5.98 -14.38
CA ARG A 110 29.69 -6.68 -14.28
C ARG A 110 28.49 -5.87 -14.73
N LEU A 111 28.70 -4.77 -15.47
CA LEU A 111 27.59 -3.91 -15.93
C LEU A 111 26.63 -4.62 -16.87
N SER A 112 27.09 -5.68 -17.54
CA SER A 112 26.28 -6.51 -18.44
C SER A 112 25.29 -7.42 -17.73
N GLU A 113 25.47 -7.70 -16.44
CA GLU A 113 24.63 -8.66 -15.70
C GLU A 113 23.20 -8.13 -15.47
N ASP A 114 23.01 -6.81 -15.46
CA ASP A 114 21.69 -6.17 -15.33
C ASP A 114 20.95 -5.98 -16.68
N SER A 115 21.54 -6.44 -17.80
CA SER A 115 20.95 -6.27 -19.12
C SER A 115 19.83 -7.29 -19.37
N ASN A 116 18.59 -6.79 -19.44
CA ASN A 116 17.44 -7.65 -19.71
C ASN A 116 17.46 -8.14 -21.17
N ILE A 117 17.13 -9.42 -21.40
CA ILE A 117 16.98 -10.00 -22.74
C ILE A 117 16.06 -9.14 -23.64
N LEU A 118 14.99 -8.57 -23.07
CA LEU A 118 14.06 -7.69 -23.78
C LEU A 118 14.71 -6.39 -24.30
N LEU A 119 15.68 -5.84 -23.57
CA LEU A 119 16.43 -4.66 -23.99
C LEU A 119 17.35 -4.99 -25.17
N ILE A 120 18.04 -6.13 -25.10
CA ILE A 120 18.91 -6.64 -26.17
C ILE A 120 18.10 -6.90 -27.44
N LEU A 121 16.94 -7.55 -27.31
CA LEU A 121 16.07 -7.89 -28.43
C LEU A 121 15.54 -6.64 -29.15
N ARG A 122 15.18 -5.60 -28.37
CA ARG A 122 14.76 -4.29 -28.91
C ARG A 122 15.90 -3.59 -29.66
N LEU A 123 17.13 -3.64 -29.14
CA LEU A 123 18.29 -3.03 -29.80
C LEU A 123 18.69 -3.77 -31.08
N ARG A 124 18.57 -5.11 -31.10
CA ARG A 124 18.92 -5.95 -32.25
C ARG A 124 17.90 -5.87 -33.39
N PHE A 125 16.60 -5.77 -33.07
CA PHE A 125 15.53 -5.74 -34.06
C PHE A 125 14.56 -4.56 -33.84
N PRO A 126 15.00 -3.32 -34.15
CA PRO A 126 14.21 -2.11 -33.89
C PRO A 126 12.91 -2.03 -34.73
N ARG A 127 12.84 -2.73 -35.87
CA ARG A 127 11.65 -2.72 -36.76
C ARG A 127 10.48 -3.53 -36.20
N TYR A 128 10.74 -4.64 -35.52
CA TYR A 128 9.69 -5.55 -35.04
C TYR A 128 9.31 -5.31 -33.57
N PHE A 129 10.28 -4.90 -32.74
CA PHE A 129 10.08 -4.80 -31.29
C PHE A 129 9.92 -3.36 -30.78
N ARG A 130 9.45 -2.43 -31.63
CA ARG A 130 9.23 -1.02 -31.25
C ARG A 130 8.14 -0.84 -30.19
N TRP A 131 7.17 -1.74 -30.12
CA TRP A 131 6.08 -1.69 -29.14
C TRP A 131 6.53 -2.05 -27.71
N LEU A 132 7.66 -2.75 -27.55
CA LEU A 132 8.18 -3.12 -26.22
C LEU A 132 8.57 -1.91 -25.35
N VAL A 133 8.65 -0.71 -25.93
CA VAL A 133 8.88 0.55 -25.19
C VAL A 133 7.82 0.78 -24.09
N ILE A 134 6.63 0.20 -24.23
CA ILE A 134 5.55 0.29 -23.23
C ILE A 134 5.98 -0.39 -21.91
N PHE A 135 6.79 -1.44 -21.97
CA PHE A 135 7.22 -2.16 -20.78
C PHE A 135 8.44 -1.48 -20.12
N PRO A 136 8.42 -1.25 -18.79
CA PRO A 136 9.58 -0.72 -18.06
C PRO A 136 10.83 -1.59 -18.20
N MET A 137 10.63 -2.90 -18.38
CA MET A 137 11.73 -3.87 -18.48
C MET A 137 12.52 -3.80 -19.80
N ALA A 138 11.93 -3.24 -20.86
CA ALA A 138 12.58 -3.10 -22.18
C ALA A 138 13.07 -1.67 -22.46
N ARG A 139 13.06 -0.81 -21.44
CA ARG A 139 13.63 0.55 -21.47
C ARG A 139 15.07 0.54 -20.94
N ARG A 140 15.87 1.52 -21.36
CA ARG A 140 17.23 1.67 -20.81
C ARG A 140 17.09 2.05 -19.34
N LYS A 141 17.99 1.54 -18.50
CA LYS A 141 18.04 1.86 -17.07
C LYS A 141 19.18 2.83 -16.83
N CYS A 142 18.98 3.76 -15.89
CA CYS A 142 20.07 4.61 -15.44
C CYS A 142 21.12 3.79 -14.70
N LEU A 143 22.41 4.09 -14.94
CA LEU A 143 23.52 3.33 -14.37
C LEU A 143 23.58 3.34 -12.83
N ILE A 144 23.12 4.42 -12.19
CA ILE A 144 23.28 4.64 -10.75
C ILE A 144 22.02 4.27 -9.98
N CYS A 145 20.86 4.74 -10.41
CA CYS A 145 19.60 4.45 -9.72
C CYS A 145 18.93 3.14 -10.17
N LYS A 146 19.32 2.59 -11.33
CA LYS A 146 18.66 1.45 -12.00
C LYS A 146 17.17 1.66 -12.31
N GLU A 147 16.68 2.90 -12.16
CA GLU A 147 15.33 3.31 -12.52
C GLU A 147 15.15 3.16 -14.04
N PRO A 148 14.06 2.53 -14.51
CA PRO A 148 13.75 2.48 -15.93
C PRO A 148 13.38 3.88 -16.44
N GLU A 149 13.96 4.26 -17.58
CA GLU A 149 13.73 5.55 -18.26
C GLU A 149 12.24 5.91 -18.35
N GLU A 150 11.82 7.10 -17.92
CA GLU A 150 10.48 7.63 -18.21
C GLU A 150 10.37 8.05 -19.68
N ARG A 151 9.17 7.93 -20.27
CA ARG A 151 8.94 8.06 -21.73
C ARG A 151 9.36 9.42 -22.32
N ASN A 152 9.54 10.45 -21.49
CA ASN A 152 9.71 11.85 -21.91
C ASN A 152 10.92 12.57 -21.30
N TRP A 153 11.88 11.85 -20.72
CA TRP A 153 13.03 12.48 -20.05
C TRP A 153 14.17 12.82 -21.03
N PRO A 154 14.89 13.93 -20.80
CA PRO A 154 16.09 14.23 -21.57
C PRO A 154 17.13 13.15 -21.32
N LYS A 155 17.64 12.59 -22.42
CA LYS A 155 18.65 11.53 -22.40
C LYS A 155 20.02 12.20 -22.25
N HIS A 156 20.57 12.18 -21.05
CA HIS A 156 21.98 12.54 -20.85
C HIS A 156 22.82 11.29 -21.06
N ALA A 157 23.31 11.15 -22.30
CA ALA A 157 24.33 10.18 -22.64
C ALA A 157 25.68 10.89 -22.58
N CYS A 158 26.65 10.24 -21.94
CA CYS A 158 28.02 10.73 -21.97
C CYS A 158 28.59 10.52 -23.39
N PRO A 159 29.31 11.49 -23.98
CA PRO A 159 29.86 11.37 -25.33
C PRO A 159 30.85 10.19 -25.46
N ASP A 160 31.59 9.89 -24.39
CA ASP A 160 32.67 8.91 -24.39
C ASP A 160 32.23 7.50 -23.96
N CYS A 161 30.98 7.31 -23.50
CA CYS A 161 30.51 5.99 -23.05
C CYS A 161 29.05 5.71 -23.43
N PRO A 162 28.68 4.45 -23.69
CA PRO A 162 27.34 4.09 -24.16
C PRO A 162 26.24 4.12 -23.06
N TYR A 163 26.58 4.58 -21.84
CA TYR A 163 25.67 4.58 -20.69
C TYR A 163 24.79 5.83 -20.65
N VAL A 164 23.60 5.67 -20.05
CA VAL A 164 22.59 6.71 -19.93
C VAL A 164 22.34 7.01 -18.45
N PHE A 165 22.19 8.30 -18.13
CA PHE A 165 21.88 8.79 -16.79
C PHE A 165 20.49 9.41 -16.71
N CYS A 166 19.91 9.36 -15.51
CA CYS A 166 18.71 10.11 -15.17
C CYS A 166 19.08 11.60 -14.95
N GLN A 167 18.16 12.55 -15.16
CA GLN A 167 18.46 13.98 -14.98
C GLN A 167 18.99 14.27 -13.57
N GLU A 168 18.30 13.78 -12.54
CA GLU A 168 18.72 13.95 -11.14
C GLU A 168 20.12 13.35 -10.88
N CYS A 169 20.43 12.22 -11.51
CA CYS A 169 21.70 11.53 -11.38
C CYS A 169 22.82 12.30 -12.08
N TRP A 170 22.51 12.93 -13.21
CA TRP A 170 23.45 13.69 -14.02
C TRP A 170 23.84 15.00 -13.33
N ASP A 171 22.85 15.69 -12.75
CA ASP A 171 23.05 16.92 -11.98
C ASP A 171 23.87 16.66 -10.71
N MET A 172 23.60 15.55 -10.00
CA MET A 172 24.32 15.17 -8.77
C MET A 172 25.79 14.77 -8.99
N ILE A 173 26.20 14.63 -10.25
CA ILE A 173 27.54 14.18 -10.68
C ILE A 173 28.30 15.32 -11.34
N ASP A 174 27.76 16.55 -11.27
CA ASP A 174 28.33 17.74 -11.89
C ASP A 174 28.65 17.52 -13.38
N HIS A 175 27.80 16.76 -14.08
CA HIS A 175 27.93 16.45 -15.51
C HIS A 175 29.23 15.69 -15.88
N ASN A 176 29.95 15.12 -14.92
CA ASN A 176 31.19 14.41 -15.16
C ASN A 176 31.04 12.89 -15.04
N CYS A 177 31.16 12.15 -16.14
CA CYS A 177 30.99 10.70 -16.10
C CYS A 177 32.12 10.02 -15.30
N TYR A 178 31.83 9.57 -14.08
CA TYR A 178 32.81 8.86 -13.24
C TYR A 178 33.26 7.49 -13.77
N LEU A 179 32.66 6.99 -14.86
CA LEU A 179 33.20 5.83 -15.61
C LEU A 179 34.40 6.21 -16.48
N CYS A 180 34.35 7.39 -17.11
CA CYS A 180 35.39 7.88 -18.00
C CYS A 180 36.50 8.58 -17.21
N TYR A 181 36.13 9.26 -16.12
CA TYR A 181 37.04 9.98 -15.24
C TYR A 181 36.79 9.59 -13.77
N PRO A 182 37.39 8.49 -13.29
CA PRO A 182 37.25 8.09 -11.89
C PRO A 182 37.88 9.17 -10.98
N LEU A 183 37.13 9.62 -9.96
CA LEU A 183 37.66 10.47 -8.90
C LEU A 183 38.71 9.70 -8.06
N PRO A 184 39.72 10.39 -7.49
CA PRO A 184 40.68 9.79 -6.58
C PRO A 184 40.01 9.09 -5.38
N GLN A 185 40.62 7.99 -4.90
CA GLN A 185 40.07 7.07 -3.90
C GLN A 185 39.78 7.69 -2.51
N GLU A 186 40.34 8.86 -2.20
CA GLU A 186 40.24 9.50 -0.88
C GLU A 186 38.80 9.89 -0.48
N GLU A 187 37.90 10.11 -1.45
CA GLU A 187 36.48 10.38 -1.17
C GLU A 187 35.62 9.12 -0.98
N GLN A 188 36.15 7.93 -1.29
CA GLN A 188 35.43 6.66 -1.19
C GLN A 188 35.46 6.11 0.23
N ASP A 189 36.54 6.32 0.97
CA ASP A 189 36.75 5.72 2.30
C ASP A 189 35.97 6.44 3.41
N GLN A 190 35.67 7.74 3.29
CA GLN A 190 34.78 8.45 4.24
C GLN A 190 33.31 8.00 4.20
N SER A 191 32.95 7.03 3.35
CA SER A 191 31.58 6.51 3.25
C SER A 191 31.32 5.26 4.10
N ASP A 192 32.35 4.58 4.60
CA ASP A 192 32.21 3.43 5.50
C ASP A 192 32.25 3.82 7.00
N ASP A 193 32.60 5.06 7.33
CA ASP A 193 32.76 5.55 8.71
C ASP A 193 31.53 6.32 9.21
N GLY A 194 30.39 5.66 9.41
CA GLY A 194 29.28 6.29 10.13
C GLY A 194 27.88 5.85 9.72
N PHE A 195 27.58 4.56 9.90
CA PHE A 195 26.20 4.10 9.91
C PHE A 195 25.95 3.16 11.09
N GLU A 196 26.25 3.62 12.30
CA GLU A 196 25.67 3.04 13.51
C GLU A 196 24.20 3.47 13.61
N TRP A 197 23.31 2.48 13.54
CA TRP A 197 21.92 2.63 13.97
C TRP A 197 21.90 2.90 15.48
N ASN A 198 21.85 4.15 15.90
CA ASN A 198 21.48 4.44 17.29
C ASN A 198 19.96 4.28 17.42
N LYS A 199 19.54 3.07 17.77
CA LYS A 199 18.18 2.72 18.18
C LYS A 199 18.00 3.19 19.62
N SER A 200 17.57 4.43 19.82
CA SER A 200 17.18 4.91 21.14
C SER A 200 15.72 4.55 21.44
N GLU A 201 15.58 3.69 22.45
CA GLU A 201 14.37 3.45 23.27
C GLU A 201 13.72 4.74 23.78
#